data_AF-U4URJ2-F1
#
_entry.id   AF-U4URJ2-F1
#
_cell.length_a   1.000
_cell.length_b   1.000
_cell.length_c   1.000
_cell.angle_alpha   90.00
_cell.angle_beta   90.00
_cell.angle_gamma   90.00
#
_symmetry.space_group_name_H-M   'P 1'
#
loop_
_entity.id
_entity.type
_entity.pdbx_description
1 polymer ?
#
loop_
_entity_poly.entity_id
_entity_poly.type
_entity_poly.pdbx_seq_one_letter_code
_entity_poly.pdbx_strand_id
1 'polypeptide(L)'
;MSNKSKQVPTVAYSESAIRNNLSITEYCRTSMAALSGCTAGYASKMFASKIFNLNVIKTVTPIIRRCLNVQSHQIPKAHFTPLANYWIYQQNDKIKTPPTISNSIDLPNGLTWVPPLIEPAGILDEIIAPSTETSETPKEAHRMLIIRRKKMKKHKLKKLRKRMKFVYAKRRQRREMKKEKAFQAVLITQCKEAEKFSAEQYVEDKLNKLHEIVIPRYWKGKKYPEFIIRQKMGLPPK
;
A
#
# COMPACT_ATOMS: atom_id res chain seq x y z
N MET A 1 7.82 -68.45 -7.08
CA MET A 1 7.14 -67.35 -6.37
C MET A 1 7.10 -66.14 -7.29
N SER A 2 5.91 -65.72 -7.74
CA SER A 2 5.73 -64.72 -8.79
C SER A 2 5.77 -63.29 -8.21
N ASN A 3 6.72 -62.48 -8.67
CA ASN A 3 6.87 -61.08 -8.31
C ASN A 3 5.78 -60.23 -8.99
N LYS A 4 4.70 -59.93 -8.28
CA LYS A 4 3.73 -58.90 -8.70
C LYS A 4 4.38 -57.53 -8.55
N SER A 5 4.76 -56.90 -9.67
CA SER A 5 5.16 -55.50 -9.70
C SER A 5 4.00 -54.62 -9.22
N LYS A 6 4.24 -53.82 -8.18
CA LYS A 6 3.26 -52.86 -7.66
C LYS A 6 3.04 -51.79 -8.74
N GLN A 7 1.86 -51.76 -9.35
CA GLN A 7 1.45 -50.67 -10.21
C GLN A 7 1.33 -49.39 -9.36
N VAL A 8 2.22 -48.43 -9.59
CA VAL A 8 2.13 -47.09 -9.00
C VAL A 8 0.98 -46.36 -9.70
N PRO A 9 0.00 -45.80 -8.97
CA PRO A 9 -1.08 -45.06 -9.60
C PRO A 9 -0.53 -43.83 -10.30
N THR A 10 -0.72 -43.75 -11.61
CA THR A 10 -0.36 -42.58 -12.42
C THR A 10 -1.32 -41.44 -12.07
N VAL A 11 -0.90 -40.56 -11.16
CA VAL A 11 -1.66 -39.37 -10.77
C VAL A 11 -1.49 -38.30 -11.85
N ALA A 12 -2.55 -38.04 -12.63
CA ALA A 12 -2.57 -36.95 -13.59
C ALA A 12 -2.69 -35.61 -12.85
N TYR A 13 -1.63 -34.81 -12.84
CA TYR A 13 -1.66 -33.46 -12.28
C TYR A 13 -2.25 -32.47 -13.29
N SER A 14 -3.05 -31.52 -12.82
CA SER A 14 -3.55 -30.43 -13.65
C SER A 14 -2.38 -29.56 -14.15
N GLU A 15 -2.47 -29.06 -15.38
CA GLU A 15 -1.43 -28.22 -15.99
C GLU A 15 -1.11 -26.97 -15.16
N SER A 16 -2.13 -26.44 -14.46
CA SER A 16 -1.98 -25.31 -13.54
C SER A 16 -1.12 -25.65 -12.31
N ALA A 17 -1.21 -26.89 -11.79
CA ALA A 17 -0.36 -27.34 -10.69
C ALA A 17 1.10 -27.51 -11.14
N ILE A 18 1.32 -28.03 -12.36
CA ILE A 18 2.65 -28.20 -12.94
C ILE A 18 3.35 -26.85 -13.11
N ARG A 19 2.66 -25.85 -13.69
CA ARG A 19 3.22 -24.50 -13.89
C ARG A 19 3.53 -23.80 -12.56
N ASN A 20 2.68 -23.96 -11.54
CA ASN A 20 2.92 -23.37 -10.23
C ASN A 20 4.15 -24.01 -9.55
N ASN A 21 4.27 -25.34 -9.57
CA ASN A 21 5.42 -26.04 -9.04
C ASN A 21 6.71 -25.66 -9.78
N LEU A 22 6.65 -25.52 -11.11
CA LEU A 22 7.78 -25.07 -11.92
C LEU A 22 8.23 -23.65 -11.53
N SER A 23 7.28 -22.74 -11.30
CA SER A 23 7.61 -21.37 -10.87
C SER A 23 8.29 -21.33 -9.49
N ILE A 24 7.92 -22.25 -8.59
CA ILE A 24 8.54 -22.40 -7.27
C ILE A 24 9.97 -22.95 -7.41
N THR A 25 10.19 -23.95 -8.27
CA THR A 25 11.53 -24.49 -8.50
C THR A 25 12.47 -23.49 -9.15
N GLU A 26 12.00 -22.69 -10.11
CA GLU A 26 12.79 -21.61 -10.73
C GLU A 26 13.16 -20.51 -9.73
N TYR A 27 12.24 -20.15 -8.84
CA TYR A 27 12.51 -19.21 -7.76
C TYR A 27 13.57 -19.75 -6.76
N CYS A 28 13.50 -21.03 -6.41
CA CYS A 28 14.50 -21.65 -5.55
C CYS A 28 15.87 -21.73 -6.23
N ARG A 29 15.91 -22.06 -7.53
CA ARG A 29 17.15 -22.12 -8.32
C ARG A 29 17.83 -20.75 -8.40
N THR A 30 17.08 -19.71 -8.75
CA THR A 30 17.58 -18.32 -8.82
C THR A 30 17.99 -17.77 -7.44
N SER A 31 17.23 -18.08 -6.39
CA SER A 31 17.59 -17.69 -5.01
C SER A 31 18.87 -18.37 -4.53
N MET A 32 19.07 -19.66 -4.85
CA MET A 32 20.30 -20.37 -4.50
C MET A 32 21.51 -19.87 -5.30
N ALA A 33 21.33 -19.51 -6.58
CA ALA A 33 22.38 -18.89 -7.38
C ALA A 33 22.79 -17.50 -6.85
N ALA A 34 21.82 -16.70 -6.38
CA ALA A 34 22.11 -15.41 -5.76
C ALA A 34 22.85 -15.58 -4.42
N LEU A 35 22.42 -16.54 -3.60
CA LEU A 35 23.09 -16.85 -2.33
C LEU A 35 24.50 -17.40 -2.53
N SER A 36 24.73 -18.27 -3.53
CA SER A 36 26.08 -18.78 -3.83
C SER A 36 27.02 -17.70 -4.35
N GLY A 37 26.52 -16.74 -5.15
CA GLY A 37 27.28 -15.55 -5.54
C GLY A 37 27.66 -14.68 -4.34
N CYS A 38 26.76 -14.53 -3.36
CA CYS A 38 27.03 -13.79 -2.12
C CYS A 38 28.02 -14.51 -1.19
N THR A 39 27.98 -15.85 -1.11
CA THR A 39 28.94 -16.61 -0.28
C THR A 39 30.34 -16.63 -0.89
N ALA A 40 30.51 -16.58 -2.22
CA ALA A 40 31.82 -16.39 -2.84
C ALA A 40 32.47 -15.04 -2.47
N GLY A 41 31.66 -13.98 -2.31
CA GLY A 41 32.12 -12.65 -1.85
C GLY A 41 32.42 -12.56 -0.34
N TYR A 42 31.81 -13.41 0.49
CA TYR A 42 32.05 -13.46 1.93
C TYR A 42 33.12 -14.48 2.34
N ALA A 43 33.25 -15.60 1.61
CA ALA A 43 34.22 -16.65 1.90
C ALA A 43 35.69 -16.24 1.63
N SER A 44 35.92 -15.21 0.81
CA SER A 44 37.24 -14.61 0.63
C SER A 44 37.69 -13.74 1.82
N LYS A 45 36.81 -13.43 2.78
CA LYS A 45 37.12 -12.62 3.98
C LYS A 45 36.88 -13.31 5.33
N MET A 46 36.32 -14.53 5.37
CA MET A 46 35.89 -15.16 6.64
C MET A 46 36.29 -16.63 6.85
N PHE A 47 37.26 -17.16 6.09
CA PHE A 47 37.79 -18.52 6.33
C PHE A 47 39.03 -18.59 7.23
N ALA A 48 39.36 -17.52 7.98
CA ALA A 48 40.51 -17.51 8.89
C ALA A 48 40.18 -17.58 10.39
N SER A 49 38.90 -17.59 10.81
CA SER A 49 38.59 -17.36 12.24
C SER A 49 37.55 -18.28 12.87
N LYS A 50 37.29 -19.47 12.31
CA LYS A 50 36.29 -20.36 12.95
C LYS A 50 36.42 -21.86 12.67
N ILE A 51 37.63 -22.39 12.77
CA ILE A 51 37.85 -23.82 13.01
C ILE A 51 38.91 -23.93 14.10
N PHE A 52 38.67 -24.79 15.10
CA PHE A 52 39.37 -24.97 16.38
C PHE A 52 38.88 -24.09 17.53
N ASN A 53 37.71 -24.46 18.06
CA ASN A 53 37.38 -24.25 19.47
C ASN A 53 37.37 -25.64 20.13
N LEU A 54 38.51 -26.06 20.67
CA LEU A 54 38.62 -27.14 21.66
C LEU A 54 39.50 -26.63 22.80
N ASN A 55 38.88 -26.55 23.98
CA ASN A 55 39.49 -26.24 25.26
C ASN A 55 40.50 -27.32 25.62
N VAL A 56 41.80 -27.07 25.45
CA VAL A 56 42.85 -27.88 26.08
C VAL A 56 44.08 -27.00 26.34
N ILE A 57 44.46 -26.94 27.62
CA ILE A 57 45.80 -26.66 28.17
C ILE A 57 46.29 -25.20 28.26
N LYS A 58 46.36 -24.77 29.52
CA LYS A 58 47.30 -23.79 30.07
C LYS A 58 48.73 -24.14 29.65
N THR A 59 49.42 -23.25 28.95
CA THR A 59 50.84 -22.86 29.16
C THR A 59 51.32 -22.05 27.95
N VAL A 60 52.30 -21.18 28.18
CA VAL A 60 53.09 -20.44 27.18
C VAL A 60 52.52 -19.09 26.69
N THR A 61 52.69 -18.05 27.52
CA THR A 61 53.27 -16.78 27.03
C THR A 61 54.74 -17.04 26.65
N PRO A 62 55.38 -16.39 25.63
CA PRO A 62 55.38 -14.93 25.52
C PRO A 62 55.64 -14.38 24.09
N ILE A 63 54.64 -13.81 23.40
CA ILE A 63 54.91 -12.94 22.22
C ILE A 63 53.84 -11.84 22.15
N ILE A 64 53.85 -10.89 23.09
CA ILE A 64 52.99 -9.68 23.02
C ILE A 64 53.85 -8.40 23.11
N ARG A 65 55.05 -8.40 22.53
CA ARG A 65 55.81 -7.16 22.34
C ARG A 65 56.47 -7.11 20.98
N ARG A 66 55.65 -7.00 19.93
CA ARG A 66 56.02 -6.40 18.65
C ARG A 66 54.73 -5.99 17.96
N CYS A 67 54.74 -4.81 17.34
CA CYS A 67 53.65 -4.21 16.57
C CYS A 67 52.63 -3.36 17.34
N LEU A 68 53.09 -2.48 18.23
CA LEU A 68 52.51 -1.13 18.29
C LEU A 68 53.54 -0.17 17.66
N ASN A 69 53.61 -0.21 16.33
CA ASN A 69 54.17 0.89 15.55
C ASN A 69 53.06 1.36 14.63
N VAL A 70 52.17 2.18 15.17
CA VAL A 70 51.19 2.92 14.37
C VAL A 70 51.97 4.05 13.71
N GLN A 71 52.62 3.75 12.59
CA GLN A 71 53.00 4.80 11.66
C GLN A 71 51.70 5.40 11.15
N SER A 72 51.49 6.69 11.42
CA SER A 72 50.41 7.49 10.85
C SER A 72 50.52 7.47 9.32
N HIS A 73 49.88 6.50 8.68
CA HIS A 73 49.73 6.52 7.23
C HIS A 73 48.79 7.66 6.88
N GLN A 74 49.35 8.66 6.19
CA GLN A 74 48.58 9.75 5.60
C GLN A 74 47.54 9.13 4.66
N ILE A 75 46.26 9.44 4.91
CA ILE A 75 45.16 9.00 4.05
C ILE A 75 45.43 9.54 2.64
N PRO A 76 45.56 8.69 1.61
CA PRO A 76 45.77 9.19 0.25
C PRO A 76 44.56 10.03 -0.14
N LYS A 77 44.80 11.28 -0.54
CA LYS A 77 43.76 12.17 -1.08
C LYS A 77 43.19 11.49 -2.33
N ALA A 78 41.92 11.10 -2.27
CA ALA A 78 41.25 10.52 -3.41
C ALA A 78 41.18 11.57 -4.53
N HIS A 79 41.96 11.39 -5.58
CA HIS A 79 41.79 12.13 -6.83
C HIS A 79 40.53 11.61 -7.50
N PHE A 80 39.45 12.40 -7.43
CA PHE A 80 38.21 12.11 -8.15
C PHE A 80 38.47 12.35 -9.64
N THR A 81 38.78 11.29 -10.38
CA THR A 81 38.70 11.33 -11.84
C THR A 81 37.22 11.24 -12.20
N PRO A 82 36.62 12.27 -12.81
CA PRO A 82 35.24 12.17 -13.26
C PRO A 82 35.19 11.05 -14.31
N LEU A 83 34.49 9.97 -13.99
CA LEU A 83 34.21 8.90 -14.93
C LEU A 83 33.37 9.51 -16.07
N ALA A 84 33.99 9.70 -17.25
CA ALA A 84 33.29 10.15 -18.45
C ALA A 84 32.26 9.08 -18.84
N ASN A 85 31.03 9.24 -18.37
CA ASN A 85 29.94 8.32 -18.66
C ASN A 85 29.34 8.69 -20.01
N TYR A 86 29.82 8.05 -21.08
CA TYR A 86 29.45 8.35 -22.48
C TYR A 86 27.96 8.09 -22.85
N TRP A 87 27.18 7.50 -21.95
CA TRP A 87 25.76 7.17 -22.16
C TRP A 87 24.79 8.14 -21.46
N ILE A 88 25.31 9.00 -20.57
CA ILE A 88 24.54 10.13 -20.05
C ILE A 88 24.76 11.26 -21.05
N TYR A 89 23.78 11.52 -21.92
CA TYR A 89 23.76 12.76 -22.70
C TYR A 89 23.71 13.93 -21.72
N GLN A 90 24.87 14.52 -21.41
CA GLN A 90 24.95 15.84 -20.82
C GLN A 90 24.68 16.85 -21.92
N GLN A 91 23.41 16.95 -22.34
CA GLN A 91 23.00 18.19 -22.97
C GLN A 91 23.13 19.25 -21.87
N ASN A 92 24.08 20.17 -22.05
CA ASN A 92 24.07 21.44 -21.34
C ASN A 92 22.80 22.16 -21.80
N ASP A 93 21.67 21.79 -21.21
CA ASP A 93 20.44 22.54 -21.32
C ASP A 93 20.79 23.92 -20.80
N LYS A 94 20.96 24.88 -21.72
CA LYS A 94 21.05 26.30 -21.37
C LYS A 94 19.71 26.63 -20.76
N ILE A 95 19.55 26.41 -19.46
CA ILE A 95 18.36 26.77 -18.71
C ILE A 95 18.23 28.27 -18.91
N LYS A 96 17.31 28.67 -19.78
CA LYS A 96 16.96 30.08 -19.92
C LYS A 96 16.31 30.44 -18.60
N THR A 97 16.97 31.29 -17.81
CA THR A 97 16.28 31.92 -16.69
C THR A 97 15.06 32.63 -17.28
N PRO A 98 13.89 32.54 -16.61
CA PRO A 98 12.72 33.26 -17.08
C PRO A 98 13.07 34.75 -17.19
N PRO A 99 12.64 35.45 -18.26
CA PRO A 99 12.91 36.87 -18.40
C PRO A 99 12.38 37.57 -17.16
N THR A 100 13.23 38.37 -16.51
CA THR A 100 12.83 39.20 -15.38
C THR A 100 11.86 40.25 -15.94
N ILE A 101 10.57 39.96 -15.87
CA ILE A 101 9.56 40.97 -16.16
C ILE A 101 9.65 41.95 -15.00
N SER A 102 10.28 43.10 -15.22
CA SER A 102 10.18 44.25 -14.33
C SER A 102 8.74 44.77 -14.42
N ASN A 103 7.82 44.08 -13.77
CA ASN A 103 6.48 44.62 -13.55
C ASN A 103 6.68 45.83 -12.63
N SER A 104 6.61 47.04 -13.17
CA SER A 104 6.27 48.19 -12.34
C SER A 104 4.95 47.84 -11.69
N ILE A 105 4.98 47.66 -10.37
CA ILE A 105 3.75 47.42 -9.63
C ILE A 105 3.08 48.78 -9.54
N ASP A 106 2.16 49.04 -10.45
CA ASP A 106 1.34 50.24 -10.40
C ASP A 106 0.39 50.07 -9.20
N LEU A 107 0.64 50.83 -8.13
CA LEU A 107 -0.24 50.81 -6.98
C LEU A 107 -1.63 51.34 -7.38
N PRO A 108 -2.73 50.72 -6.92
CA PRO A 108 -4.05 51.22 -7.23
C PRO A 108 -4.22 52.63 -6.62
N ASN A 109 -4.68 53.57 -7.45
CA ASN A 109 -4.97 55.00 -7.17
C ASN A 109 -3.92 56.05 -7.61
N GLY A 110 -2.88 55.68 -8.36
CA GLY A 110 -1.96 56.68 -8.93
C GLY A 110 -1.15 57.48 -7.90
N LEU A 111 -1.08 56.99 -6.66
CA LEU A 111 -0.15 57.51 -5.66
C LEU A 111 1.28 57.18 -6.08
N THR A 112 1.95 58.13 -6.73
CA THR A 112 3.40 58.13 -7.00
C THR A 112 4.22 58.55 -5.79
N TRP A 113 3.57 58.83 -4.66
CA TRP A 113 4.25 59.18 -3.42
C TRP A 113 4.66 57.90 -2.68
N VAL A 114 5.89 57.47 -2.95
CA VAL A 114 6.62 56.56 -2.08
C VAL A 114 7.17 57.43 -0.94
N PRO A 115 6.79 57.20 0.33
CA PRO A 115 7.40 57.90 1.45
C PRO A 115 8.92 57.76 1.33
N PRO A 116 9.72 58.85 1.43
CA PRO A 116 11.16 58.71 1.48
C PRO A 116 11.51 57.75 2.60
N LEU A 117 12.48 56.86 2.36
CA LEU A 117 13.01 55.97 3.40
C LEU A 117 13.62 56.86 4.49
N ILE A 118 12.81 57.22 5.48
CA ILE A 118 13.27 57.83 6.71
C ILE A 118 13.90 56.67 7.45
N GLU A 119 15.18 56.40 7.17
CA GLU A 119 16.01 55.65 8.10
C GLU A 119 15.87 56.39 9.44
N PRO A 120 15.28 55.77 10.48
CA PRO A 120 15.01 56.47 11.73
C PRO A 120 16.34 57.02 12.26
N ALA A 121 16.52 58.33 12.14
CA ALA A 121 17.75 58.99 12.53
C ALA A 121 17.92 58.81 14.04
N GLY A 122 18.82 57.92 14.43
CA GLY A 122 19.33 57.85 15.79
C GLY A 122 18.55 56.99 16.79
N ILE A 123 17.77 56.00 16.36
CA ILE A 123 17.51 54.86 17.24
C ILE A 123 18.42 53.73 16.78
N LEU A 124 19.57 53.62 17.43
CA LEU A 124 20.30 52.37 17.52
C LEU A 124 19.39 51.39 18.27
N ASP A 125 18.38 50.85 17.59
CA ASP A 125 17.75 49.62 18.04
C ASP A 125 18.86 48.58 17.92
N GLU A 126 19.63 48.42 19.00
CA GLU A 126 20.53 47.29 19.14
C GLU A 126 19.70 46.06 18.75
N ILE A 127 20.20 45.29 17.78
CA ILE A 127 19.62 44.00 17.43
C ILE A 127 19.91 43.09 18.63
N ILE A 128 19.09 43.22 19.67
CA ILE A 128 19.17 42.41 20.87
C ILE A 128 18.65 41.04 20.46
N ALA A 129 19.47 40.00 20.62
CA ALA A 129 19.02 38.63 20.44
C ALA A 129 17.75 38.44 21.28
N PRO A 130 16.69 37.79 20.76
CA PRO A 130 15.42 37.65 21.47
C PRO A 130 15.69 37.19 22.91
N SER A 131 15.11 37.92 23.87
CA SER A 131 15.32 37.69 25.30
C SER A 131 15.14 36.20 25.61
N THR A 132 16.10 35.59 26.30
CA THR A 132 16.00 34.20 26.79
C THR A 132 14.95 34.04 27.89
N GLU A 133 14.27 35.14 28.29
CA GLU A 133 13.10 35.10 29.14
C GLU A 133 12.04 34.21 28.51
N THR A 134 11.95 33.02 29.11
CA THR A 134 11.08 31.91 28.78
C THR A 134 9.65 32.41 28.63
N SER A 135 9.24 32.78 27.42
CA SER A 135 7.82 33.02 27.13
C SER A 135 7.06 31.78 27.58
N GLU A 136 6.25 31.90 28.63
CA GLU A 136 5.53 30.81 29.32
C GLU A 136 4.52 30.07 28.43
N THR A 137 4.50 30.33 27.12
CA THR A 137 3.67 29.61 26.17
C THR A 137 4.16 28.15 26.09
N PRO A 138 3.37 27.18 26.57
CA PRO A 138 3.75 25.79 26.49
C PRO A 138 3.88 25.39 25.03
N LYS A 139 5.05 24.89 24.62
CA LYS A 139 5.27 24.40 23.25
C LYS A 139 4.44 23.12 23.04
N GLU A 140 3.22 23.27 22.54
CA GLU A 140 2.32 22.15 22.29
C GLU A 140 2.80 21.32 21.09
N ALA A 141 3.45 20.19 21.37
CA ALA A 141 3.86 19.22 20.36
C ALA A 141 2.67 18.40 19.79
N HIS A 142 1.45 18.93 19.84
CA HIS A 142 0.20 18.22 19.55
C HIS A 142 0.21 17.60 18.14
N ARG A 143 0.61 18.38 17.12
CA ARG A 143 0.72 17.89 15.73
C ARG A 143 1.76 16.78 15.59
N MET A 144 2.88 16.86 16.31
CA MET A 144 3.92 15.84 16.29
C MET A 144 3.44 14.51 16.89
N LEU A 145 2.66 14.54 17.97
CA LEU A 145 2.05 13.34 18.55
C LEU A 145 1.09 12.67 17.57
N ILE A 146 0.24 13.45 16.89
CA ILE A 146 -0.68 12.94 15.85
C ILE A 146 0.11 12.26 14.71
N ILE A 147 1.15 12.93 14.21
CA ILE A 147 1.98 12.41 13.11
C ILE A 147 2.65 11.09 13.52
N ARG A 148 3.25 11.02 14.73
CA ARG A 148 3.88 9.80 15.24
C ARG A 148 2.89 8.65 15.38
N ARG A 149 1.67 8.91 15.85
CA ARG A 149 0.60 7.89 15.92
C ARG A 149 0.21 7.37 14.53
N LYS A 150 -0.02 8.26 13.57
CA LYS A 150 -0.32 7.89 12.17
C LYS A 150 0.82 7.08 11.55
N LYS A 151 2.07 7.53 11.73
CA LYS A 151 3.28 6.81 11.29
C LYS A 151 3.33 5.40 11.86
N MET A 152 3.14 5.26 13.17
CA MET A 152 3.18 3.96 13.85
C MET A 152 2.06 3.04 13.38
N LYS A 153 0.83 3.54 13.18
CA LYS A 153 -0.30 2.75 12.62
C LYS A 153 0.03 2.25 11.21
N LYS A 154 0.53 3.11 10.31
CA LYS A 154 0.93 2.73 8.95
C LYS A 154 2.05 1.69 8.96
N HIS A 155 3.06 1.86 9.82
CA HIS A 155 4.17 0.92 9.99
C HIS A 155 3.68 -0.46 10.45
N LYS A 156 2.86 -0.51 11.50
CA LYS A 156 2.26 -1.76 12.01
C LYS A 156 1.39 -2.43 10.95
N LEU A 157 0.59 -1.67 10.21
CA LEU A 157 -0.22 -2.20 9.11
C LEU A 157 0.62 -2.79 7.98
N LYS A 158 1.72 -2.13 7.59
CA LYS A 158 2.66 -2.66 6.58
C LYS A 158 3.29 -3.98 7.05
N LYS A 159 3.72 -4.05 8.32
CA LYS A 159 4.22 -5.31 8.92
C LYS A 159 3.16 -6.40 8.93
N LEU A 160 1.91 -6.08 9.29
CA LEU A 160 0.80 -7.04 9.29
C LEU A 160 0.51 -7.57 7.88
N ARG A 161 0.41 -6.70 6.87
CA ARG A 161 0.16 -7.08 5.47
C ARG A 161 1.25 -7.99 4.92
N LYS A 162 2.52 -7.76 5.28
CA LYS A 162 3.63 -8.64 4.92
C LYS A 162 3.48 -10.03 5.56
N ARG A 163 3.24 -10.09 6.88
CA ARG A 163 3.05 -11.35 7.61
C ARG A 163 1.84 -12.16 7.10
N MET A 164 0.73 -11.47 6.83
CA MET A 164 -0.55 -12.08 6.46
C MET A 164 -0.82 -12.14 4.94
N LYS A 165 0.20 -11.92 4.10
CA LYS A 165 0.06 -11.78 2.63
C LYS A 165 -0.79 -12.90 2.03
N PHE A 166 -0.45 -14.15 2.35
CA PHE A 166 -1.12 -15.33 1.79
C PHE A 166 -2.55 -15.53 2.33
N VAL A 167 -2.77 -15.24 3.61
CA VAL A 167 -4.11 -15.32 4.22
C VAL A 167 -5.05 -14.30 3.57
N TYR A 168 -4.57 -13.07 3.35
CA TYR A 168 -5.36 -12.05 2.65
C TYR A 168 -5.58 -12.37 1.18
N ALA A 169 -4.60 -12.94 0.48
CA ALA A 169 -4.76 -13.41 -0.89
C ALA A 169 -5.86 -14.49 -0.99
N LYS A 170 -5.83 -15.50 -0.11
CA LYS A 170 -6.87 -16.55 -0.02
C LYS A 170 -8.25 -15.95 0.26
N ARG A 171 -8.33 -14.99 1.18
CA ARG A 171 -9.59 -14.30 1.50
C ARG A 171 -10.10 -13.47 0.32
N ARG A 172 -9.21 -12.79 -0.42
CA ARG A 172 -9.53 -12.03 -1.63
C ARG A 172 -10.09 -12.94 -2.71
N GLN A 173 -9.38 -14.03 -3.02
CA GLN A 173 -9.82 -15.03 -4.00
C GLN A 173 -11.23 -15.56 -3.69
N ARG A 174 -11.50 -15.90 -2.41
CA ARG A 174 -12.84 -16.34 -1.99
C ARG A 174 -13.93 -15.28 -2.21
N ARG A 175 -13.63 -14.00 -1.98
CA ARG A 175 -14.56 -12.89 -2.22
C ARG A 175 -14.82 -12.71 -3.71
N GLU A 176 -13.79 -12.80 -4.53
CA GLU A 176 -13.89 -12.71 -6.00
C GLU A 176 -14.74 -13.86 -6.54
N MET A 177 -14.46 -15.10 -6.12
CA MET A 177 -15.30 -16.26 -6.49
C MET A 177 -16.76 -16.10 -6.06
N LYS A 178 -17.02 -15.54 -4.87
CA LYS A 178 -18.39 -15.28 -4.42
C LYS A 178 -19.10 -14.22 -5.26
N LYS A 179 -18.37 -13.16 -5.67
CA LYS A 179 -18.91 -12.12 -6.55
C LYS A 179 -19.24 -12.68 -7.92
N GLU A 180 -18.34 -13.49 -8.49
CA GLU A 180 -18.55 -14.13 -9.78
C GLU A 180 -19.78 -15.06 -9.75
N LYS A 181 -19.89 -15.90 -8.72
CA LYS A 181 -21.07 -16.77 -8.54
C LYS A 181 -22.37 -15.97 -8.40
N ALA A 182 -22.34 -14.87 -7.65
CA ALA A 182 -23.52 -14.01 -7.50
C ALA A 182 -23.90 -13.37 -8.84
N PHE A 183 -22.92 -12.93 -9.64
CA PHE A 183 -23.14 -12.38 -10.97
C PHE A 183 -23.74 -13.43 -11.92
N GLN A 184 -23.16 -14.63 -11.98
CA GLN A 184 -23.68 -15.74 -12.78
C GLN A 184 -25.10 -16.12 -12.36
N ALA A 185 -25.39 -16.12 -11.06
CA ALA A 185 -26.73 -16.39 -10.56
C ALA A 185 -27.74 -15.36 -11.10
N VAL A 186 -27.39 -14.07 -11.12
CA VAL A 186 -28.25 -13.00 -11.68
C VAL A 186 -28.53 -13.24 -13.16
N LEU A 187 -27.52 -13.60 -13.95
CA LEU A 187 -27.70 -13.89 -15.38
C LEU A 187 -28.59 -15.12 -15.59
N ILE A 188 -28.35 -16.20 -14.84
CA ILE A 188 -29.15 -17.42 -14.92
C ILE A 188 -30.60 -17.13 -14.52
N THR A 189 -30.83 -16.29 -13.50
CA THR A 189 -32.20 -15.88 -13.14
C THR A 189 -32.88 -15.10 -14.26
N GLN A 190 -32.19 -14.18 -14.92
CA GLN A 190 -32.75 -13.44 -16.07
C GLN A 190 -33.10 -14.37 -17.23
N CYS A 191 -32.22 -15.30 -17.59
CA CYS A 191 -32.52 -16.29 -18.64
C CYS A 191 -33.73 -17.15 -18.25
N LYS A 192 -33.79 -17.63 -17.01
CA LYS A 192 -34.92 -18.43 -16.52
C LYS A 192 -36.22 -17.64 -16.46
N GLU A 193 -36.19 -16.36 -16.12
CA GLU A 193 -37.34 -15.47 -16.14
C GLU A 193 -37.86 -15.30 -17.58
N ALA A 194 -36.95 -15.12 -18.55
CA ALA A 194 -37.29 -15.03 -19.96
C ALA A 194 -37.84 -16.37 -20.51
N GLU A 195 -37.24 -17.51 -20.16
CA GLU A 195 -37.72 -18.84 -20.57
C GLU A 195 -39.10 -19.18 -19.99
N LYS A 196 -39.37 -18.73 -18.76
CA LYS A 196 -40.67 -18.92 -18.08
C LYS A 196 -41.74 -17.95 -18.55
N PHE A 197 -41.39 -16.94 -19.35
CA PHE A 197 -42.34 -15.93 -19.78
C PHE A 197 -43.37 -16.53 -20.75
N SER A 198 -44.61 -16.64 -20.30
CA SER A 198 -45.77 -16.95 -21.13
C SER A 198 -46.58 -15.68 -21.39
N ALA A 199 -46.80 -15.35 -22.67
CA ALA A 199 -47.55 -14.15 -23.05
C ALA A 199 -49.01 -14.20 -22.58
N GLU A 200 -49.63 -15.38 -22.59
CA GLU A 200 -51.02 -15.58 -22.13
C GLU A 200 -51.15 -15.25 -20.65
N GLN A 201 -50.27 -15.83 -19.82
CA GLN A 201 -50.24 -15.57 -18.37
C GLN A 201 -49.99 -14.08 -18.07
N TYR A 202 -49.11 -13.43 -18.84
CA TYR A 202 -48.85 -12.00 -18.67
C TYR A 202 -50.11 -11.15 -18.95
N VAL A 203 -50.86 -11.46 -20.01
CA VAL A 203 -52.10 -10.76 -20.34
C VAL A 203 -53.17 -11.02 -19.27
N GLU A 204 -53.31 -12.27 -18.83
CA GLU A 204 -54.24 -12.65 -17.77
C GLU A 204 -53.93 -11.91 -16.46
N ASP A 205 -52.66 -11.87 -16.04
CA ASP A 205 -52.21 -11.10 -14.87
C ASP A 205 -52.55 -9.60 -14.98
N LYS A 206 -52.44 -9.02 -16.19
CA LYS A 206 -52.83 -7.63 -16.43
C LYS A 206 -54.34 -7.42 -16.31
N LEU A 207 -55.14 -8.31 -16.90
CA LEU A 207 -56.59 -8.27 -16.78
C LEU A 207 -57.02 -8.45 -15.31
N ASN A 208 -56.44 -9.42 -14.60
CA ASN A 208 -56.68 -9.67 -13.19
C ASN A 208 -56.33 -8.45 -12.33
N LYS A 209 -55.21 -7.78 -12.61
CA LYS A 209 -54.82 -6.55 -11.92
C LYS A 209 -55.76 -5.38 -12.21
N LEU A 210 -56.30 -5.28 -13.42
CA LEU A 210 -57.32 -4.28 -13.77
C LEU A 210 -58.66 -4.57 -13.07
N HIS A 211 -59.00 -5.85 -12.94
CA HIS A 211 -60.19 -6.30 -12.21
C HIS A 211 -60.02 -6.28 -10.69
N GLU A 212 -58.79 -6.16 -10.18
CA GLU A 212 -58.52 -6.11 -8.75
C GLU A 212 -59.12 -4.85 -8.12
N ILE A 213 -60.07 -5.05 -7.20
CA ILE A 213 -60.69 -3.96 -6.45
C ILE A 213 -59.66 -3.37 -5.47
N VAL A 214 -59.20 -2.14 -5.76
CA VAL A 214 -58.27 -1.42 -4.88
C VAL A 214 -59.01 -0.93 -3.64
N ILE A 215 -58.61 -1.45 -2.47
CA ILE A 215 -59.23 -1.09 -1.19
C ILE A 215 -58.44 0.05 -0.54
N PRO A 216 -59.12 1.07 0.00
CA PRO A 216 -58.45 2.14 0.73
C PRO A 216 -57.76 1.61 2.00
N ARG A 217 -56.59 2.16 2.33
CA ARG A 217 -55.86 1.82 3.57
C ARG A 217 -56.59 2.23 4.87
N TYR A 218 -57.51 3.18 4.77
CA TYR A 218 -58.23 3.76 5.89
C TYR A 218 -59.73 3.65 5.64
N TRP A 219 -60.49 3.38 6.70
CA TRP A 219 -61.94 3.38 6.68
C TRP A 219 -62.48 4.30 7.76
N LYS A 220 -63.25 5.32 7.38
CA LYS A 220 -63.76 6.37 8.29
C LYS A 220 -62.66 6.96 9.21
N GLY A 221 -61.50 7.27 8.63
CA GLY A 221 -60.37 7.88 9.32
C GLY A 221 -59.51 6.94 10.18
N LYS A 222 -59.87 5.67 10.35
CA LYS A 222 -59.09 4.68 11.11
C LYS A 222 -58.47 3.64 10.19
N LYS A 223 -57.22 3.25 10.48
CA LYS A 223 -56.51 2.19 9.73
C LYS A 223 -56.99 0.83 10.23
N TYR A 224 -57.49 0.00 9.32
CA TYR A 224 -57.88 -1.37 9.60
C TYR A 224 -57.14 -2.33 8.65
N PRO A 225 -56.96 -3.61 9.03
CA PRO A 225 -56.52 -4.66 8.11
C PRO A 225 -57.47 -4.81 6.91
N GLU A 226 -56.94 -5.24 5.75
CA GLU A 226 -57.69 -5.32 4.48
C GLU A 226 -59.00 -6.12 4.60
N PHE A 227 -58.98 -7.26 5.29
CA PHE A 227 -60.16 -8.12 5.44
C PHE A 227 -61.33 -7.42 6.18
N ILE A 228 -61.03 -6.59 7.19
CA ILE A 228 -62.05 -5.83 7.93
C ILE A 228 -62.65 -4.76 7.03
N ILE A 229 -61.82 -4.10 6.21
CA ILE A 229 -62.29 -3.07 5.29
C ILE A 229 -63.16 -3.70 4.19
N ARG A 230 -62.78 -4.87 3.66
CA ARG A 230 -63.62 -5.65 2.72
C ARG A 230 -64.98 -5.97 3.33
N GLN A 231 -65.01 -6.50 4.56
CA GLN A 231 -66.25 -6.81 5.26
C GLN A 231 -67.12 -5.55 5.45
N LYS A 232 -66.52 -4.41 5.83
CA LYS A 232 -67.24 -3.13 5.98
C LYS A 232 -67.72 -2.53 4.65
N MET A 233 -67.05 -2.86 3.54
CA MET A 233 -67.42 -2.46 2.18
C MET A 233 -68.40 -3.43 1.50
N GLY A 234 -68.75 -4.55 2.14
CA GLY A 234 -69.58 -5.60 1.53
C GLY A 234 -68.87 -6.36 0.40
N LEU A 235 -67.54 -6.33 0.36
CA LEU A 235 -66.73 -7.01 -0.66
C LEU A 235 -66.46 -8.47 -0.25
N PRO A 236 -66.34 -9.40 -1.21
CA PRO A 236 -65.98 -10.78 -0.91
C PRO A 236 -64.58 -10.85 -0.25
N PRO A 237 -64.38 -11.78 0.71
CA PRO A 237 -63.07 -12.04 1.26
C PRO A 237 -62.12 -12.48 0.14
N LYS A 238 -60.86 -12.04 0.23
CA LYS A 238 -59.80 -12.43 -0.70
C LYS A 238 -59.27 -13.81 -0.37
#